data_AF-A0A1M5MAE7-F1
#
_entry.id   AF-A0A1M5MAE7-F1
#
_cell.length_a   1.000
_cell.length_b   1.000
_cell.length_c   1.000
_cell.angle_alpha   90.00
_cell.angle_beta   90.00
_cell.angle_gamma   90.00
#
_symmetry.space_group_name_H-M   'P 1'
#
loop_
_entity.id
_entity.type
_entity.pdbx_description
1 polymer ?
#
loop_
_entity_poly.entity_id
_entity_poly.type
_entity_poly.pdbx_seq_one_letter_code
_entity_poly.pdbx_strand_id
1 'polypeptide(L)'
;MSESHFDVRRLERYDSTTREYMLAIITDEDHASQVELDCGQIAWQSTLRHDRLHRDIDPQTGKPHFRFEDIPEHDGGEFQLVSLIAEGGRGAEFSELVMFGKRLVTFDDRTGLVCEIRDQSQLVPRNILMTGSGDEVFKGFKAEWATLYNDRLVVGSHGKKAPRNG
;
A
#
# COMPACT_ATOMS: atom_id res chain seq x y z
N MET A 1 27.19 -3.78 16.92
CA MET A 1 25.83 -3.52 17.43
C MET A 1 24.88 -4.20 16.46
N SER A 2 23.96 -5.06 16.92
CA SER A 2 22.97 -5.65 16.00
C SER A 2 22.03 -4.56 15.53
N GLU A 3 21.78 -4.55 14.24
CA GLU A 3 20.81 -3.67 13.61
C GLU A 3 19.41 -3.95 14.21
N SER A 4 18.65 -2.92 14.60
CA SER A 4 17.33 -3.10 15.24
C SER A 4 16.31 -3.70 14.26
N HIS A 5 15.26 -4.36 14.74
CA HIS A 5 14.26 -4.96 13.87
C HIS A 5 13.46 -3.93 13.05
N PHE A 6 12.90 -4.34 11.91
CA PHE A 6 12.19 -3.41 11.02
C PHE A 6 10.96 -2.73 11.63
N ASP A 7 10.21 -3.41 12.49
CA ASP A 7 9.10 -2.82 13.25
C ASP A 7 9.57 -1.73 14.23
N VAL A 8 10.67 -1.96 14.95
CA VAL A 8 11.30 -0.97 15.84
C VAL A 8 11.80 0.22 15.03
N ARG A 9 12.51 -0.01 13.91
CA ARG A 9 12.95 1.09 13.03
C ARG A 9 11.79 1.89 12.45
N ARG A 10 10.63 1.26 12.21
CA ARG A 10 9.42 1.98 11.77
C ARG A 10 8.91 2.91 12.87
N LEU A 11 8.86 2.44 14.12
CA LEU A 11 8.41 3.24 15.26
C LEU A 11 9.37 4.38 15.60
N GLU A 12 10.67 4.13 15.50
CA GLU A 12 11.74 5.08 15.85
C GLU A 12 12.14 5.98 14.67
N ARG A 13 11.49 5.84 13.50
CA ARG A 13 11.82 6.61 12.28
C ARG A 13 11.73 8.12 12.51
N TYR A 14 10.80 8.54 13.35
CA TYR A 14 10.52 9.94 13.64
C TYR A 14 10.53 10.16 15.14
N ASP A 15 11.04 11.31 15.56
CA ASP A 15 11.06 11.73 16.95
C ASP A 15 10.14 12.93 17.19
N SER A 16 10.11 13.44 18.43
CA SER A 16 9.30 14.58 18.81
C SER A 16 9.66 15.89 18.08
N THR A 17 10.84 15.97 17.47
CA THR A 17 11.31 17.13 16.70
C THR A 17 10.88 17.09 15.24
N THR A 18 10.36 15.96 14.76
CA THR A 18 9.84 15.85 13.40
C THR A 18 8.56 16.68 13.27
N ARG A 19 8.53 17.54 12.24
CA ARG A 19 7.44 18.48 11.95
C ARG A 19 6.81 18.30 10.58
N GLU A 20 7.45 17.57 9.69
CA GLU A 20 6.97 17.32 8.35
C GLU A 20 7.11 15.83 8.04
N TYR A 21 6.06 15.25 7.46
CA TYR A 21 6.01 13.87 7.04
C TYR A 21 5.55 13.80 5.59
N MET A 22 6.19 12.94 4.81
CA MET A 22 5.62 12.50 3.54
C MET A 22 4.45 11.56 3.85
N LEU A 23 3.27 11.92 3.37
CA LEU A 23 2.06 11.11 3.42
C LEU A 23 1.89 10.42 2.07
N ALA A 24 1.83 9.09 2.07
CA ALA A 24 1.51 8.31 0.88
C ALA A 24 0.15 7.64 1.07
N ILE A 25 -0.73 7.80 0.09
CA ILE A 25 -2.07 7.22 0.06
C ILE A 25 -2.21 6.47 -1.26
N ILE A 26 -2.78 5.27 -1.23
CA ILE A 26 -3.06 4.48 -2.42
C ILE A 26 -4.56 4.24 -2.52
N THR A 27 -5.10 4.24 -3.73
CA THR A 27 -6.53 4.01 -3.95
C THR A 27 -6.84 2.55 -4.27
N ASP A 28 -8.00 2.12 -3.82
CA ASP A 28 -8.67 0.91 -4.27
C ASP A 28 -9.89 1.37 -5.08
N GLU A 29 -9.80 1.24 -6.40
CA GLU A 29 -10.83 1.71 -7.34
C GLU A 29 -11.87 0.62 -7.65
N ASP A 30 -11.83 -0.53 -6.96
CA ASP A 30 -12.72 -1.67 -7.22
C ASP A 30 -12.75 -2.00 -8.75
N HIS A 31 -13.96 -2.14 -9.30
CA HIS A 31 -14.24 -2.42 -10.71
C HIS A 31 -13.90 -1.26 -11.66
N ALA A 32 -13.61 -0.06 -11.15
CA ALA A 32 -13.25 1.10 -11.96
C ALA A 32 -11.76 1.15 -12.31
N SER A 33 -10.97 0.17 -11.86
CA SER A 33 -9.53 0.06 -12.14
C SER A 33 -9.21 -0.28 -13.60
N GLN A 34 -10.11 -0.92 -14.36
CA GLN A 34 -9.80 -1.39 -15.71
C GLN A 34 -9.67 -0.23 -16.73
N VAL A 35 -8.59 -0.23 -17.51
CA VAL A 35 -8.30 0.72 -18.58
C VAL A 35 -7.83 0.04 -19.86
N GLU A 36 -7.96 0.73 -21.00
CA GLU A 36 -7.37 0.33 -22.27
C GLU A 36 -6.19 1.24 -22.58
N LEU A 37 -5.00 0.66 -22.74
CA LEU A 37 -3.78 1.39 -23.10
C LEU A 37 -3.79 1.78 -24.59
N ASP A 38 -2.94 2.73 -24.99
CA ASP A 38 -2.84 3.20 -26.38
C ASP A 38 -2.56 2.07 -27.41
N CYS A 39 -1.97 0.96 -26.96
CA CYS A 39 -1.71 -0.22 -27.78
C CYS A 39 -2.92 -1.18 -27.90
N GLY A 40 -4.08 -0.83 -27.34
CA GLY A 40 -5.28 -1.67 -27.26
C GLY A 40 -5.22 -2.76 -26.20
N GLN A 41 -4.18 -2.78 -25.36
CA GLN A 41 -4.04 -3.75 -24.28
C GLN A 41 -4.88 -3.32 -23.06
N ILE A 42 -5.65 -4.26 -22.52
CA ILE A 42 -6.35 -4.06 -21.24
C ILE A 42 -5.34 -4.11 -20.10
N ALA A 43 -5.43 -3.13 -19.21
CA ALA A 43 -4.67 -3.02 -17.98
C ALA A 43 -5.59 -2.63 -16.81
N TRP A 44 -5.03 -2.60 -15.61
CA TRP A 44 -5.70 -2.12 -14.41
C TRP A 44 -4.84 -1.06 -13.75
N GLN A 45 -5.45 0.03 -13.30
CA GLN A 45 -4.78 1.17 -12.71
C GLN A 45 -5.30 1.48 -11.31
N SER A 46 -4.41 2.03 -10.48
CA SER A 46 -4.70 2.65 -9.20
C SER A 46 -3.85 3.90 -9.02
N THR A 47 -4.29 4.82 -8.18
CA THR A 47 -3.61 6.09 -7.93
C THR A 47 -2.79 6.02 -6.65
N LEU A 48 -1.51 6.36 -6.73
CA LEU A 48 -0.65 6.64 -5.58
C LEU A 48 -0.51 8.16 -5.44
N ARG A 49 -0.91 8.68 -4.29
CA ARG A 49 -0.81 10.10 -3.96
C ARG A 49 0.28 10.33 -2.91
N HIS A 50 1.09 11.36 -3.11
CA HIS A 50 2.09 11.86 -2.17
C HIS A 50 1.74 13.29 -1.75
N ASP A 51 1.58 13.51 -0.45
CA ASP A 51 1.27 14.82 0.14
C ASP A 51 2.17 15.09 1.36
N ARG A 52 2.06 16.28 1.95
CA ARG A 52 2.79 16.62 3.18
C ARG A 52 1.83 16.69 4.36
N LEU A 53 2.19 16.01 5.44
CA LEU A 53 1.57 16.18 6.74
C LEU A 53 2.50 17.01 7.62
N HIS A 54 2.00 18.16 8.08
CA HIS A 54 2.70 19.04 8.99
C HIS A 54 2.22 18.82 10.42
N ARG A 55 3.16 18.77 11.36
CA ARG A 55 2.90 18.71 12.80
C ARG A 55 3.45 19.97 13.46
N ASP A 56 2.52 20.72 14.04
CA ASP A 56 2.80 21.91 14.82
C ASP A 56 2.47 21.68 16.30
N ILE A 57 3.16 22.38 17.19
CA ILE A 57 2.91 22.33 18.62
C ILE A 57 2.36 23.67 19.06
N ASP A 58 1.17 23.65 19.66
CA ASP A 58 0.60 24.84 20.27
C ASP A 58 1.50 25.27 21.45
N PRO A 59 2.07 26.49 21.41
CA PRO A 59 2.97 26.96 22.46
C PRO A 59 2.28 27.19 23.80
N GLN A 60 0.95 27.36 23.83
CA GLN A 60 0.19 27.59 25.07
C GLN A 60 -0.23 26.27 25.71
N THR A 61 -0.68 25.31 24.91
CA THR A 61 -1.25 24.04 25.43
C THR A 61 -0.28 22.85 25.35
N GLY A 62 0.80 22.96 24.56
CA GLY A 62 1.72 21.87 24.27
C GLY A 62 1.13 20.76 23.41
N LYS A 63 -0.09 20.93 22.88
CA LYS A 63 -0.78 19.90 22.10
C LYS A 63 -0.34 19.93 20.63
N PRO A 64 -0.20 18.75 19.98
CA PRO A 64 0.07 18.69 18.56
C PRO A 64 -1.17 19.04 17.74
N HIS A 65 -0.97 19.79 16.66
CA HIS A 65 -1.93 20.04 15.60
C HIS A 65 -1.35 19.54 14.28
N PHE A 66 -2.22 19.00 13.42
CA PHE A 66 -1.84 18.46 12.12
C PHE A 66 -2.50 19.24 10.99
N ARG A 67 -1.72 19.55 9.95
CA ARG A 67 -2.20 20.20 8.73
C ARG A 67 -1.73 19.41 7.52
N PHE A 68 -2.64 19.19 6.58
CA PHE A 68 -2.34 18.58 5.30
C PHE A 68 -1.98 19.66 4.29
N GLU A 69 -1.02 19.36 3.43
CA GLU A 69 -0.66 20.17 2.27
C GLU A 69 -0.59 19.25 1.06
N ASP A 70 -1.49 19.53 0.11
CA ASP A 70 -1.59 18.81 -1.13
C ASP A 70 -0.41 19.17 -2.03
N ILE A 71 0.29 18.16 -2.55
CA ILE A 71 1.27 18.37 -3.61
C ILE A 71 0.52 18.32 -4.96
N PRO A 72 0.70 19.30 -5.85
CA PRO A 72 0.14 19.24 -7.19
C PRO A 72 0.67 18.05 -7.99
N GLU A 73 -0.15 17.49 -8.89
CA GLU A 73 0.23 16.36 -9.75
C GLU A 73 1.54 16.63 -10.52
N HIS A 74 1.67 17.82 -11.13
CA HIS A 74 2.85 18.21 -11.89
C HIS A 74 4.13 18.34 -11.04
N ASP A 75 3.99 18.44 -9.72
CA ASP A 75 5.08 18.47 -8.75
C ASP A 75 5.34 17.09 -8.12
N GLY A 76 4.75 16.02 -8.67
CA GLY A 76 4.88 14.66 -8.16
C GLY A 76 3.99 14.36 -6.96
N GLY A 77 2.83 15.01 -6.88
CA GLY A 77 1.80 14.68 -5.89
C GLY A 77 0.96 13.47 -6.22
N GLU A 78 0.97 13.01 -7.48
CA GLU A 78 0.15 11.90 -7.94
C GLU A 78 0.86 11.05 -8.98
N PHE A 79 0.67 9.73 -8.90
CA PHE A 79 1.25 8.73 -9.79
C PHE A 79 0.24 7.65 -10.13
N GLN A 80 0.21 7.24 -11.39
CA GLN A 80 -0.61 6.13 -11.85
C GLN A 80 0.17 4.82 -11.79
N LEU A 81 -0.33 3.86 -11.02
CA LEU A 81 0.21 2.51 -10.90
C LEU A 81 -0.54 1.58 -11.85
N VAL A 82 0.14 1.04 -12.86
CA VAL A 82 -0.49 0.20 -13.89
C VAL A 82 -0.03 -1.25 -13.78
N SER A 83 -0.98 -2.16 -13.66
CA SER A 83 -0.79 -3.62 -13.69
C SER A 83 -1.39 -4.22 -14.95
N LEU A 84 -0.68 -5.19 -15.55
CA LEU A 84 -1.19 -6.04 -16.62
C LEU A 84 -1.71 -7.39 -16.10
N ILE A 85 -1.67 -7.60 -14.78
CA ILE A 85 -2.05 -8.85 -14.13
C ILE A 85 -3.40 -8.65 -13.43
N ALA A 86 -4.31 -9.59 -13.66
CA ALA A 86 -5.65 -9.60 -13.07
C ALA A 86 -6.13 -11.03 -12.78
N GLU A 87 -7.06 -11.15 -11.83
CA GLU A 87 -7.81 -12.35 -11.52
C GLU A 87 -9.30 -12.07 -11.72
N GLY A 88 -9.96 -12.86 -12.57
CA GLY A 88 -11.40 -12.69 -12.84
C GLY A 88 -11.75 -11.32 -13.45
N GLY A 89 -10.83 -10.72 -14.21
CA GLY A 89 -11.02 -9.41 -14.83
C GLY A 89 -10.81 -8.21 -13.87
N ARG A 90 -10.25 -8.44 -12.69
CA ARG A 90 -9.94 -7.41 -11.68
C ARG A 90 -8.48 -7.46 -11.27
N GLY A 91 -7.86 -6.31 -11.05
CA GLY A 91 -6.47 -6.17 -10.62
C GLY A 91 -6.16 -4.73 -10.23
N ALA A 92 -4.98 -4.50 -9.68
CA ALA A 92 -4.57 -3.19 -9.15
C ALA A 92 -5.54 -2.62 -8.08
N GLU A 93 -6.25 -3.48 -7.37
CA GLU A 93 -7.09 -3.12 -6.22
C GLU A 93 -6.25 -3.20 -4.96
N PHE A 94 -5.52 -2.10 -4.72
CA PHE A 94 -4.47 -2.05 -3.72
C PHE A 94 -5.01 -1.63 -2.36
N SER A 95 -5.26 -2.60 -1.48
CA SER A 95 -5.96 -2.35 -0.21
C SER A 95 -5.04 -1.98 0.97
N GLU A 96 -3.72 -1.93 0.78
CA GLU A 96 -2.76 -1.57 1.84
C GLU A 96 -1.43 -1.04 1.29
N LEU A 97 -0.74 -0.19 2.06
CA LEU A 97 0.56 0.39 1.73
C LEU A 97 1.52 0.37 2.94
N VAL A 98 2.62 -0.38 2.84
CA VAL A 98 3.59 -0.55 3.95
C VAL A 98 5.01 -0.26 3.52
N MET A 99 5.72 0.50 4.36
CA MET A 99 7.18 0.61 4.27
C MET A 99 7.84 -0.60 4.95
N PHE A 100 8.34 -1.55 4.16
CA PHE A 100 9.12 -2.70 4.63
C PHE A 100 10.62 -2.45 4.41
N GLY A 101 11.31 -2.07 5.49
CA GLY A 101 12.68 -1.54 5.40
C GLY A 101 12.71 -0.25 4.57
N LYS A 102 13.39 -0.29 3.41
CA LYS A 102 13.46 0.84 2.46
C LYS A 102 12.47 0.71 1.28
N ARG A 103 11.64 -0.32 1.27
CA ARG A 103 10.73 -0.63 0.15
C ARG A 103 9.33 -0.17 0.49
N LEU A 104 8.70 0.58 -0.41
CA LEU A 104 7.27 0.83 -0.37
C LEU A 104 6.57 -0.35 -1.03
N VAL A 105 5.67 -1.02 -0.29
CA VAL A 105 5.04 -2.27 -0.72
C VAL A 105 3.53 -2.12 -0.66
N THR A 106 2.86 -2.59 -1.71
CA THR A 106 1.39 -2.63 -1.84
C THR A 106 0.88 -4.05 -2.13
N PHE A 107 -0.42 -4.27 -1.91
CA PHE A 107 -1.05 -5.58 -1.91
C PHE A 107 -2.35 -5.54 -2.72
N ASP A 108 -2.41 -6.30 -3.81
CA ASP A 108 -3.60 -6.44 -4.65
C ASP A 108 -4.53 -7.51 -4.04
N ASP A 109 -5.72 -7.10 -3.58
CA ASP A 109 -6.67 -7.99 -2.89
C ASP A 109 -7.38 -8.99 -3.84
N ARG A 110 -7.20 -8.82 -5.16
CA ARG A 110 -7.79 -9.69 -6.18
C ARG A 110 -6.82 -10.76 -6.58
N THR A 111 -5.63 -10.35 -6.96
CA THR A 111 -4.60 -11.25 -7.49
C THR A 111 -3.76 -11.88 -6.37
N GLY A 112 -3.78 -11.31 -5.17
CA GLY A 112 -2.87 -11.65 -4.07
C GLY A 112 -1.43 -11.19 -4.32
N LEU A 113 -1.19 -10.35 -5.33
CA LEU A 113 0.14 -9.85 -5.62
C LEU A 113 0.63 -8.91 -4.51
N VAL A 114 1.89 -9.11 -4.12
CA VAL A 114 2.66 -8.18 -3.30
C VAL A 114 3.65 -7.49 -4.22
N CYS A 115 3.48 -6.18 -4.39
CA CYS A 115 4.27 -5.38 -5.30
C CYS A 115 5.11 -4.36 -4.55
N GLU A 116 6.40 -4.24 -4.90
CA GLU A 116 7.22 -3.10 -4.50
C GLU A 116 7.01 -1.96 -5.48
N ILE A 117 6.72 -0.77 -4.99
CA ILE A 117 6.64 0.45 -5.80
C ILE A 117 8.04 1.06 -5.88
N ARG A 118 8.55 1.24 -7.09
CA ARG A 118 9.84 1.86 -7.41
C ARG A 118 9.65 3.04 -8.33
N ASP A 119 10.61 3.96 -8.33
CA ASP A 119 10.63 5.09 -9.26
C ASP A 119 9.28 5.80 -9.35
N GLN A 120 8.64 5.97 -8.17
CA GLN A 120 7.32 6.55 -7.92
C GLN A 120 6.10 5.78 -8.46
N SER A 121 6.19 5.11 -9.61
CA SER A 121 5.03 4.46 -10.24
C SER A 121 5.24 3.01 -10.70
N GLN A 122 6.47 2.51 -10.71
CA GLN A 122 6.77 1.17 -11.21
C GLN A 122 6.37 0.10 -10.18
N LEU A 123 5.39 -0.72 -10.54
CA LEU A 123 5.06 -1.94 -9.80
C LEU A 123 6.03 -3.06 -10.13
N VAL A 124 6.73 -3.58 -9.12
CA VAL A 124 7.61 -4.74 -9.25
C VAL A 124 7.05 -5.89 -8.40
N PRO A 125 6.46 -6.95 -9.03
CA PRO A 125 5.98 -8.12 -8.31
C PRO A 125 7.09 -8.78 -7.48
N ARG A 126 6.78 -9.11 -6.22
CA ARG A 126 7.70 -9.79 -5.29
C ARG A 126 7.19 -11.15 -4.86
N ASN A 127 5.92 -11.21 -4.50
CA ASN A 127 5.28 -12.44 -4.04
C ASN A 127 3.85 -12.48 -4.59
N ILE A 128 3.30 -13.68 -4.64
CA ILE A 128 1.87 -13.91 -4.77
C ILE A 128 1.41 -14.68 -3.53
N LEU A 129 0.39 -14.18 -2.86
CA LEU A 129 -0.22 -14.81 -1.70
C LEU A 129 -1.48 -15.52 -2.17
N MET A 130 -1.62 -16.79 -1.83
CA MET A 130 -2.76 -17.62 -2.23
C MET A 130 -3.76 -17.72 -1.08
N THR A 131 -5.05 -17.83 -1.40
CA THR A 131 -6.14 -17.94 -0.41
C THR A 131 -5.96 -19.16 0.51
N GLY A 132 -6.39 -19.03 1.77
CA GLY A 132 -6.42 -20.12 2.74
C GLY A 132 -5.02 -20.48 3.25
N SER A 133 -4.72 -21.77 3.35
CA SER A 133 -3.37 -22.27 3.64
C SER A 133 -2.38 -22.05 2.48
N GLY A 134 -2.88 -21.71 1.30
CA GLY A 134 -2.11 -21.49 0.08
C GLY A 134 -2.10 -22.67 -0.90
N ASP A 135 -2.51 -23.86 -0.45
CA ASP A 135 -2.54 -25.09 -1.26
C ASP A 135 -3.96 -25.52 -1.69
N GLU A 136 -4.99 -24.82 -1.21
CA GLU A 136 -6.39 -25.24 -1.31
C GLU A 136 -7.03 -24.94 -2.67
N VAL A 137 -6.71 -23.78 -3.25
CA VAL A 137 -7.37 -23.27 -4.45
C VAL A 137 -6.46 -22.31 -5.21
N PHE A 138 -6.55 -22.34 -6.55
CA PHE A 138 -5.91 -21.35 -7.41
C PHE A 138 -6.70 -20.03 -7.36
N LYS A 139 -6.53 -19.30 -6.25
CA LYS A 139 -7.16 -18.00 -6.01
C LYS A 139 -6.25 -17.10 -5.19
N GLY A 140 -6.08 -15.86 -5.62
CA GLY A 140 -5.37 -14.82 -4.90
C GLY A 140 -5.90 -14.62 -3.48
N PHE A 141 -5.00 -14.33 -2.55
CA PHE A 141 -5.34 -13.97 -1.19
C PHE A 141 -5.89 -12.55 -1.14
N LYS A 142 -7.09 -12.39 -0.57
CA LYS A 142 -7.71 -11.07 -0.38
C LYS A 142 -7.07 -10.35 0.80
N ALA A 143 -5.97 -9.65 0.52
CA ALA A 143 -5.21 -8.84 1.48
C ALA A 143 -5.96 -7.56 1.83
N GLU A 144 -6.11 -7.28 3.13
CA GLU A 144 -6.86 -6.12 3.63
C GLU A 144 -6.02 -5.24 4.57
N TRP A 145 -4.95 -5.80 5.11
CA TRP A 145 -4.04 -5.09 5.99
C TRP A 145 -2.68 -5.76 6.00
N ALA A 146 -1.66 -5.00 6.33
CA ALA A 146 -0.33 -5.51 6.57
C ALA A 146 0.39 -4.72 7.67
N THR A 147 1.20 -5.42 8.45
CA THR A 147 2.00 -4.81 9.51
C THR A 147 3.36 -5.47 9.61
N LEU A 148 4.25 -4.87 10.41
CA LEU A 148 5.55 -5.44 10.71
C LEU A 148 5.53 -6.09 12.09
N TYR A 149 6.17 -7.26 12.19
CA TYR A 149 6.50 -7.90 13.45
C TYR A 149 7.93 -8.44 13.38
N ASN A 150 8.82 -7.86 14.18
CA ASN A 150 10.26 -7.95 14.02
C ASN A 150 10.68 -7.63 12.57
N ASP A 151 11.37 -8.55 11.91
CA ASP A 151 11.81 -8.42 10.51
C ASP A 151 10.83 -9.07 9.51
N ARG A 152 9.60 -9.34 9.92
CA ARG A 152 8.58 -9.97 9.08
C ARG A 152 7.49 -8.99 8.72
N LEU A 153 7.07 -9.08 7.46
CA LEU A 153 5.82 -8.50 6.97
C LEU A 153 4.70 -9.51 7.20
N VAL A 154 3.72 -9.13 8.00
CA VAL A 154 2.52 -9.93 8.30
C VAL A 154 1.37 -9.34 7.52
N VAL A 155 0.73 -10.16 6.68
CA VAL A 155 -0.39 -9.75 5.83
C VAL A 155 -1.62 -10.52 6.27
N GLY A 156 -2.76 -9.84 6.35
CA GLY A 156 -4.01 -10.48 6.72
C GLY A 156 -5.19 -10.04 5.87
N SER A 157 -6.27 -10.79 6.00
CA SER A 157 -7.57 -10.53 5.36
C SER A 157 -8.55 -9.97 6.40
N HIS A 158 -9.82 -9.84 6.02
CA HIS A 158 -10.95 -9.30 6.81
C HIS A 158 -11.20 -9.99 8.16
N GLY A 159 -10.57 -11.12 8.45
CA GLY A 159 -10.69 -11.84 9.72
C GLY A 159 -12.07 -12.46 9.99
N LYS A 160 -12.88 -12.65 8.94
CA LYS A 160 -14.22 -13.25 9.01
C LYS A 160 -14.25 -14.60 8.31
N LYS A 161 -15.07 -15.52 8.81
CA LYS A 161 -15.35 -16.76 8.08
C LYS A 161 -16.00 -16.40 6.76
N ALA A 162 -15.56 -17.05 5.68
CA ALA A 162 -16.32 -17.00 4.43
C ALA A 162 -17.77 -17.41 4.74
N PRO A 163 -18.77 -16.74 4.16
CA PRO A 163 -20.14 -17.23 4.20
C PRO A 163 -20.13 -18.69 3.76
N ARG A 164 -20.79 -19.57 4.51
CA ARG A 164 -21.11 -20.89 3.96
C ARG A 164 -22.07 -20.63 2.82
N ASN A 165 -21.57 -20.58 1.60
CA ASN A 165 -22.42 -20.71 0.43
C ASN A 165 -23.02 -22.12 0.52
N GLY A 166 -24.33 -22.18 0.68
CA GLY A 166 -25.10 -23.43 0.62
C GLY A 166 -25.12 -24.00 -0.79
#